data_AF-A0A8D2LEQ0-F1
#
_entry.id   AF-A0A8D2LEQ0-F1
#
_cell.length_a   1.000
_cell.length_b   1.000
_cell.length_c   1.000
_cell.angle_alpha   90.00
_cell.angle_beta   90.00
_cell.angle_gamma   90.00
#
_symmetry.space_group_name_H-M   'P 1'
#
loop_
_entity.id
_entity.type
_entity.pdbx_description
1 polymer ?
#
loop_
_entity_poly.entity_id
_entity_poly.type
_entity_poly.pdbx_seq_one_letter_code
_entity_poly.pdbx_strand_id
1 'polypeptide(L)'
;QYFGRFCSLMAAYTRKTAKLRDKADLLVKQLLDYANTESPELRTTVKNFAEELARVQDYRQAEVERLEVKVVEPLKVYGMLIKQTRADIKKFNNARKNEMKQLQQLEKIRLKSPSNRHVIVSLPARGFISSFLCTLAQVVIRKAIPDLHPKPVENYFS
;
A
#
# COMPACT_ATOMS: atom_id res chain seq x y z
N GLN A 1 5.28 -12.26 0.41
CA GLN A 1 6.23 -12.55 -0.67
C GLN A 1 5.94 -11.67 -1.88
N TYR A 2 4.77 -11.79 -2.53
CA TYR A 2 4.43 -11.05 -3.76
C TYR A 2 4.31 -9.53 -3.61
N PHE A 3 3.70 -9.07 -2.52
CA PHE A 3 3.44 -7.65 -2.33
C PHE A 3 4.69 -6.75 -2.39
N GLY A 4 5.76 -7.15 -1.68
CA GLY A 4 7.03 -6.41 -1.72
C GLY A 4 7.69 -6.41 -3.10
N ARG A 5 7.48 -7.47 -3.89
CA ARG A 5 7.94 -7.52 -5.29
C ARG A 5 7.19 -6.51 -6.15
N PHE A 6 5.86 -6.44 -6.00
CA PHE A 6 5.05 -5.44 -6.71
C PHE A 6 5.45 -4.00 -6.35
N CYS A 7 5.63 -3.68 -5.06
CA CYS A 7 6.11 -2.36 -4.65
C CYS A 7 7.45 -1.99 -5.30
N SER A 8 8.40 -2.93 -5.28
CA SER A 8 9.73 -2.72 -5.83
C SER A 8 9.69 -2.54 -7.35
N LEU A 9 8.88 -3.36 -8.04
CA LEU A 9 8.73 -3.32 -9.48
C LEU A 9 8.05 -2.03 -9.94
N MET A 10 6.96 -1.62 -9.30
CA MET A 10 6.25 -0.38 -9.64
C MET A 10 7.12 0.85 -9.40
N ALA A 11 7.83 0.90 -8.26
CA ALA A 11 8.75 2.00 -8.00
C ALA A 11 9.91 2.03 -9.02
N ALA A 12 10.41 0.87 -9.45
CA ALA A 12 11.43 0.80 -10.50
C ALA A 12 10.90 1.24 -11.87
N TYR A 13 9.66 0.87 -12.20
CA TYR A 13 8.97 1.31 -13.42
C TYR A 13 8.83 2.84 -13.44
N THR A 14 8.25 3.46 -12.40
CA THR A 14 8.09 4.92 -12.30
C THR A 14 9.44 5.66 -12.44
N ARG A 15 10.49 5.16 -11.79
CA ARG A 15 11.85 5.74 -11.94
C ARG A 15 12.41 5.60 -13.36
N LYS A 16 12.18 4.47 -14.04
CA LYS A 16 12.57 4.31 -15.45
C LYS A 16 11.81 5.29 -16.34
N THR A 17 10.53 5.53 -16.04
CA THR A 17 9.73 6.52 -16.76
C THR A 17 10.30 7.93 -16.57
N ALA A 18 10.58 8.34 -15.33
CA ALA A 18 11.24 9.63 -15.06
C ALA A 18 12.59 9.75 -15.79
N LYS A 19 13.44 8.72 -15.75
CA LYS A 19 14.76 8.75 -16.42
C LYS A 19 14.67 8.92 -17.94
N LEU A 20 13.68 8.31 -18.59
CA LEU A 20 13.53 8.48 -20.04
C LEU A 20 12.95 9.87 -20.39
N ARG A 21 12.17 10.52 -19.49
CA ARG A 21 11.85 11.96 -19.61
C ARG A 21 13.14 12.79 -19.54
N ASP A 22 13.98 12.58 -18.53
CA ASP A 22 15.25 13.33 -18.37
C ASP A 22 16.15 13.24 -19.61
N LYS A 23 16.17 12.07 -20.26
CA LYS A 23 16.92 11.87 -21.50
C LYS A 23 16.34 12.63 -22.67
N ALA A 24 15.01 12.71 -22.77
CA ALA A 24 14.36 13.48 -23.81
C ALA A 24 14.53 15.00 -23.58
N ASP A 25 14.52 15.48 -22.34
CA ASP A 25 14.83 16.89 -22.03
C ASP A 25 16.24 17.28 -22.49
N LEU A 26 17.22 16.36 -22.32
CA LEU A 26 18.56 16.54 -22.86
C LEU A 26 18.56 16.59 -24.40
N LEU A 27 17.78 15.74 -25.06
CA LEU A 27 17.65 15.76 -26.52
C LEU A 27 17.02 17.07 -27.01
N VAL A 28 15.96 17.55 -26.36
CA VAL A 28 15.34 18.85 -26.65
C VAL A 28 16.39 19.96 -26.56
N LYS A 29 17.18 19.99 -25.48
CA LYS A 29 18.26 20.97 -25.33
C LYS A 29 19.26 20.89 -26.48
N GLN A 30 19.73 19.70 -26.82
CA GLN A 30 20.69 19.51 -27.92
C GLN A 30 20.12 19.93 -29.28
N LEU A 31 18.83 19.68 -29.54
CA LEU A 31 18.15 20.13 -30.74
C LEU A 31 18.06 21.66 -30.81
N LEU A 32 17.76 22.32 -29.69
CA LEU A 32 17.74 23.78 -29.63
C LEU A 32 19.14 24.39 -29.83
N ASP A 33 20.17 23.78 -29.25
CA ASP A 33 21.57 24.19 -29.45
C ASP A 33 21.98 24.03 -30.92
N TYR A 34 21.66 22.88 -31.54
CA TYR A 34 21.90 22.61 -32.96
C TYR A 34 21.12 23.58 -33.87
N ALA A 35 19.86 23.89 -33.57
CA ALA A 35 19.08 24.83 -34.36
C ALA A 35 19.77 26.21 -34.48
N ASN A 36 20.49 26.64 -33.45
CA ASN A 36 21.20 27.92 -33.47
C ASN A 36 22.41 27.93 -34.41
N THR A 37 22.95 26.77 -34.81
CA THR A 37 24.04 26.67 -35.80
C THR A 37 23.54 26.62 -37.24
N GLU A 38 22.24 26.41 -37.46
CA GLU A 38 21.65 26.22 -38.78
C GLU A 38 21.20 27.54 -39.45
N SER A 39 20.87 27.45 -40.75
CA SER A 39 20.28 28.55 -41.51
C SER A 39 18.95 29.02 -40.89
N PRO A 40 18.50 30.27 -41.12
CA PRO A 40 17.25 30.77 -40.53
C PRO A 40 16.02 29.90 -40.80
N GLU A 41 15.92 29.33 -42.01
CA GLU A 41 14.82 28.46 -42.40
C GLU A 41 14.84 27.15 -41.59
N LEU A 42 16.00 26.47 -41.56
CA LEU A 42 16.14 25.19 -40.87
C LEU A 42 16.11 25.35 -39.34
N ARG A 43 16.65 26.45 -38.81
CA ARG A 43 16.59 26.81 -37.39
C ARG A 43 15.16 26.81 -36.87
N THR A 44 14.25 27.42 -37.60
CA THR A 44 12.84 27.52 -37.20
C THR A 44 12.21 26.13 -37.16
N THR A 45 12.44 25.32 -38.19
CA THR A 45 11.93 23.94 -38.25
C THR A 45 12.45 23.07 -37.11
N VAL A 46 13.75 23.14 -36.80
CA VAL A 46 14.36 22.35 -35.71
C VAL A 46 13.86 22.82 -34.35
N LYS A 47 13.68 24.12 -34.13
CA LYS A 47 13.09 24.64 -32.88
C LYS A 47 11.66 24.14 -32.68
N ASN A 48 10.83 24.21 -33.72
CA ASN A 48 9.46 23.70 -33.65
C ASN A 48 9.45 22.19 -33.35
N PHE A 49 10.34 21.41 -33.98
CA PHE A 49 10.48 19.98 -33.69
C PHE A 49 10.89 19.71 -32.22
N ALA A 50 11.84 20.48 -31.68
CA ALA A 50 12.26 20.38 -30.29
C ALA A 50 11.12 20.75 -29.32
N GLU A 51 10.32 21.76 -29.64
CA GLU A 51 9.15 22.15 -28.86
C GLU A 51 8.06 21.07 -28.85
N GLU A 52 7.77 20.43 -29.98
CA GLU A 52 6.81 19.30 -30.02
C GLU A 52 7.32 18.12 -29.19
N LEU A 53 8.63 17.81 -29.24
CA LEU A 53 9.23 16.79 -28.38
C LEU A 53 9.14 17.15 -26.88
N ALA A 54 9.31 18.43 -26.54
CA ALA A 54 9.16 18.93 -25.17
C ALA A 54 7.73 18.72 -24.65
N ARG A 55 6.71 19.02 -25.46
CA ARG A 55 5.31 18.77 -25.09
C ARG A 55 5.03 17.29 -24.83
N VAL A 56 5.66 16.38 -25.60
CA VAL A 56 5.59 14.94 -25.32
C VAL A 56 6.16 14.61 -23.93
N GLN A 57 7.20 15.33 -23.49
CA GLN A 57 7.77 15.14 -22.15
C GLN A 57 6.90 15.70 -21.03
N ASP A 58 6.11 16.75 -21.28
CA ASP A 58 5.13 17.25 -20.31
C ASP A 58 4.06 16.20 -19.98
N TYR A 59 3.54 15.49 -21.00
CA TYR A 59 2.63 14.36 -20.77
C TYR A 59 3.29 13.24 -19.96
N ARG A 60 4.57 13.00 -20.21
CA ARG A 60 5.33 11.98 -19.51
C ARG A 60 5.65 12.37 -18.07
N GLN A 61 5.83 13.67 -17.80
CA GLN A 61 5.91 14.19 -16.44
C GLN A 61 4.60 13.96 -15.69
N ALA A 62 3.46 14.27 -16.32
CA ALA A 62 2.15 13.97 -15.76
C ALA A 62 1.95 12.46 -15.53
N GLU A 63 2.44 11.60 -16.42
CA GLU A 63 2.42 10.14 -16.23
C GLU A 63 3.22 9.74 -14.97
N VAL A 64 4.44 10.26 -14.80
CA VAL A 64 5.30 9.97 -13.63
C VAL A 64 4.62 10.40 -12.33
N GLU A 65 4.07 11.61 -12.27
CA GLU A 65 3.36 12.12 -11.10
C GLU A 65 2.13 11.27 -10.78
N ARG A 66 1.36 10.91 -11.81
CA ARG A 66 0.17 10.08 -11.66
C ARG A 66 0.53 8.66 -11.22
N LEU A 67 1.60 8.07 -11.74
CA LEU A 67 2.10 6.78 -11.29
C LEU A 67 2.49 6.81 -9.81
N GLU A 68 3.19 7.86 -9.35
CA GLU A 68 3.59 7.96 -7.95
C GLU A 68 2.36 8.11 -7.04
N VAL A 69 1.45 9.04 -7.36
CA VAL A 69 0.29 9.37 -6.51
C VAL A 69 -0.80 8.31 -6.55
N LYS A 70 -1.11 7.77 -7.73
CA LYS A 70 -2.28 6.88 -7.92
C LYS A 70 -1.92 5.40 -7.84
N VAL A 71 -0.65 5.04 -7.94
CA VAL A 71 -0.24 3.63 -8.00
C VAL A 71 0.77 3.29 -6.92
N VAL A 72 1.90 4.01 -6.84
CA VAL A 72 2.96 3.69 -5.87
C VAL A 72 2.53 4.00 -4.44
N GLU A 73 1.93 5.17 -4.20
CA GLU A 73 1.53 5.59 -2.86
C GLU A 73 0.44 4.70 -2.24
N PRO A 74 -0.69 4.38 -2.93
CA PRO A 74 -1.69 3.47 -2.39
C PRO A 74 -1.11 2.08 -2.10
N LEU A 75 -0.19 1.61 -2.93
CA LEU A 75 0.50 0.34 -2.72
C LEU A 75 1.40 0.37 -1.49
N LYS A 76 2.12 1.48 -1.22
CA LYS A 76 2.88 1.64 0.04
C LYS A 76 1.96 1.58 1.26
N VAL A 77 0.86 2.34 1.24
CA VAL A 77 -0.13 2.39 2.34
C VAL A 77 -0.70 1.00 2.63
N TYR A 78 -1.14 0.28 1.59
CA TYR A 78 -1.67 -1.06 1.76
C TYR A 78 -0.61 -2.04 2.30
N GLY A 79 0.65 -1.89 1.89
CA GLY A 79 1.77 -2.64 2.45
C GLY A 79 2.00 -2.40 3.94
N MET A 80 1.84 -1.16 4.39
CA MET A 80 1.91 -0.82 5.82
C MET A 80 0.76 -1.44 6.60
N LEU A 81 -0.47 -1.37 6.06
CA LEU A 81 -1.66 -1.97 6.68
C LEU A 81 -1.49 -3.48 6.86
N ILE A 82 -1.04 -4.21 5.83
CA ILE A 82 -0.77 -5.65 5.94
C ILE A 82 0.23 -5.98 7.04
N LYS A 83 1.33 -5.20 7.13
CA LYS A 83 2.35 -5.39 8.17
C LYS A 83 1.77 -5.17 9.56
N GLN A 84 0.97 -4.11 9.73
CA GLN A 84 0.33 -3.78 10.99
C GLN A 84 -0.67 -4.87 11.41
N THR A 85 -1.58 -5.27 10.52
CA THR A 85 -2.56 -6.33 10.79
C THR A 85 -1.88 -7.65 11.17
N ARG A 86 -0.76 -7.99 10.52
CA ARG A 86 0.01 -9.18 10.88
C ARG A 86 0.61 -9.08 12.28
N ALA A 87 1.11 -7.91 12.68
CA ALA A 87 1.62 -7.69 14.03
C ALA A 87 0.51 -7.82 15.07
N ASP A 88 -0.68 -7.27 14.79
CA ASP A 88 -1.83 -7.33 15.67
C ASP A 88 -2.36 -8.76 15.84
N ILE A 89 -2.44 -9.55 14.75
CA ILE A 89 -2.76 -10.98 14.81
C ILE A 89 -1.75 -11.73 15.70
N LYS A 90 -0.46 -11.44 15.57
CA LYS A 90 0.59 -12.09 16.39
C LYS A 90 0.43 -11.74 17.87
N LYS A 91 0.18 -10.46 18.20
CA LYS A 91 -0.09 -10.01 19.58
C LYS A 91 -1.33 -10.71 20.15
N PHE A 92 -2.41 -10.76 19.38
CA PHE A 92 -3.65 -11.40 19.77
C PHE A 92 -3.45 -12.90 20.06
N ASN A 93 -2.76 -13.62 19.17
CA ASN A 93 -2.47 -15.04 19.35
C ASN A 93 -1.63 -15.32 20.59
N ASN A 94 -0.68 -14.45 20.93
CA ASN A 94 0.10 -14.57 22.15
C ASN A 94 -0.76 -14.35 23.41
N ALA A 95 -1.64 -13.35 23.40
CA ALA A 95 -2.58 -13.11 24.50
C ALA A 95 -3.50 -14.32 24.71
N ARG A 96 -4.10 -14.84 23.63
CA ARG A 96 -4.93 -16.05 23.65
C ARG A 96 -4.17 -17.27 24.20
N LYS A 97 -2.89 -17.44 23.82
CA LYS A 97 -2.07 -18.56 24.31
C LYS A 97 -1.80 -18.45 25.82
N ASN A 98 -1.61 -17.25 26.33
CA ASN A 98 -1.40 -17.00 27.76
C ASN A 98 -2.70 -17.25 28.55
N GLU A 99 -3.83 -16.76 28.05
CA GLU A 99 -5.14 -17.00 28.66
C GLU A 99 -5.47 -18.51 28.70
N MET A 100 -5.20 -19.24 27.63
CA MET A 100 -5.39 -20.70 27.60
C MET A 100 -4.54 -21.42 28.65
N LYS A 101 -3.29 -20.98 28.86
CA LYS A 101 -2.44 -21.54 29.93
C LYS A 101 -2.98 -21.25 31.31
N GLN A 102 -3.48 -20.03 31.56
CA GLN A 102 -4.10 -19.66 32.82
C GLN A 102 -5.35 -20.51 33.09
N LEU A 103 -6.21 -20.72 32.08
CA LEU A 103 -7.38 -21.59 32.19
C LEU A 103 -7.00 -23.04 32.52
N GLN A 104 -6.00 -23.60 31.83
CA GLN A 104 -5.51 -24.96 32.13
C GLN A 104 -4.94 -25.09 33.55
N GLN A 105 -4.30 -24.06 34.07
CA GLN A 105 -3.82 -24.04 35.45
C GLN A 105 -4.99 -23.99 36.44
N LEU A 106 -6.01 -23.15 36.19
CA LEU A 106 -7.21 -23.07 36.99
C LEU A 106 -7.99 -24.40 37.03
N GLU A 107 -8.11 -25.08 35.89
CA GLU A 107 -8.75 -26.41 35.82
C GLU A 107 -7.98 -27.47 36.63
N LYS A 108 -6.65 -27.48 36.57
CA LYS A 108 -5.82 -28.40 37.36
C LYS A 108 -5.97 -28.18 38.87
N ILE A 109 -6.06 -26.93 39.31
CA ILE A 109 -6.31 -26.59 40.72
C ILE A 109 -7.71 -27.04 41.13
N ARG A 110 -8.71 -26.83 40.28
CA ARG A 110 -10.11 -27.26 40.52
C ARG A 110 -10.25 -28.78 40.68
N LEU A 111 -9.51 -29.56 39.90
CA LEU A 111 -9.53 -31.03 40.00
C LEU A 111 -8.82 -31.57 41.26
N LYS A 112 -7.84 -30.84 41.80
CA LYS A 112 -7.07 -31.25 42.99
C LYS A 112 -7.75 -30.89 44.32
N SER A 113 -8.71 -29.96 44.33
CA SER A 113 -9.40 -29.50 45.55
C SER A 113 -10.92 -29.40 45.36
N PRO A 114 -11.71 -30.43 45.70
CA PRO A 114 -13.16 -30.41 45.53
C PRO A 114 -13.93 -29.57 46.56
N SER A 115 -13.30 -29.17 47.69
CA SER A 115 -13.98 -28.51 48.81
C SER A 115 -14.16 -26.99 48.70
N ASN A 116 -13.54 -26.32 47.73
CA ASN A 116 -13.67 -24.85 47.59
C ASN A 116 -14.76 -24.48 46.56
N ARG A 117 -15.97 -25.03 46.72
CA ARG A 117 -17.09 -24.80 45.78
C ARG A 117 -17.74 -23.42 45.86
N HIS A 118 -17.42 -22.59 46.85
CA HIS A 118 -18.17 -21.35 47.12
C HIS A 118 -17.59 -20.05 46.53
N VAL A 119 -16.45 -20.05 45.83
CA VAL A 119 -15.83 -18.79 45.38
C VAL A 119 -15.98 -18.52 43.87
N ILE A 120 -16.54 -19.43 43.07
CA ILE A 120 -16.54 -19.26 41.60
C ILE A 120 -17.94 -19.43 41.01
N VAL A 121 -18.88 -18.60 41.49
CA VAL A 121 -20.05 -18.20 40.72
C VAL A 121 -19.75 -16.83 40.11
N SER A 122 -19.14 -16.85 38.93
CA SER A 122 -19.23 -15.78 37.94
C SER A 122 -18.63 -16.28 36.63
N LEU A 123 -19.34 -17.21 36.00
CA LEU A 123 -19.11 -17.63 34.62
C LEU A 123 -20.06 -16.90 33.67
N PRO A 124 -19.84 -15.62 33.34
CA PRO A 124 -20.30 -15.07 32.07
C PRO A 124 -19.14 -14.90 31.06
N ALA A 125 -17.99 -15.55 31.27
CA ALA A 125 -16.84 -15.47 30.35
C ALA A 125 -16.81 -16.58 29.27
N ARG A 126 -17.82 -17.46 29.22
CA ARG A 126 -17.84 -18.60 28.29
C ARG A 126 -18.27 -18.27 26.84
N GLY A 127 -18.72 -17.05 26.56
CA GLY A 127 -19.19 -16.67 25.21
C GLY A 127 -18.68 -15.32 24.68
N PHE A 128 -18.03 -14.49 25.49
CA PHE A 128 -17.78 -13.10 25.13
C PHE A 128 -16.56 -12.89 24.21
N ILE A 129 -15.52 -13.72 24.33
CA ILE A 129 -14.27 -13.51 23.56
C ILE A 129 -14.38 -14.09 22.14
N SER A 130 -15.14 -15.18 21.96
CA SER A 130 -15.37 -15.76 20.63
C SER A 130 -16.26 -14.88 19.74
N SER A 131 -17.23 -14.17 20.31
CA SER A 131 -18.04 -13.21 19.56
C SER A 131 -17.25 -11.93 19.24
N PHE A 132 -16.46 -11.41 20.18
CA PHE A 132 -15.59 -10.24 19.94
C PHE A 132 -14.51 -10.51 18.90
N LEU A 133 -13.98 -11.73 18.86
CA LEU A 133 -13.01 -12.19 17.85
C LEU A 133 -13.57 -12.20 16.44
N CYS A 134 -14.82 -12.66 16.29
CA CYS A 134 -15.51 -12.66 15.00
C CYS A 134 -15.83 -11.22 14.57
N THR A 135 -16.29 -10.38 15.51
CA THR A 135 -16.66 -8.99 15.24
C THR A 135 -15.45 -8.10 14.93
N LEU A 136 -14.32 -8.21 15.64
CA LEU A 136 -13.13 -7.41 15.34
C LEU A 136 -12.46 -7.83 14.03
N ALA A 137 -12.38 -9.13 13.73
CA ALA A 137 -11.88 -9.60 12.45
C ALA A 137 -12.79 -9.15 11.29
N GLN A 138 -14.12 -9.25 11.46
CA GLN A 138 -15.08 -8.74 10.48
C GLN A 138 -15.02 -7.22 10.34
N VAL A 139 -14.85 -6.44 11.41
CA VAL A 139 -14.75 -4.97 11.37
C VAL A 139 -13.43 -4.50 10.75
N VAL A 140 -12.31 -5.16 11.02
CA VAL A 140 -11.01 -4.84 10.40
C VAL A 140 -11.05 -5.15 8.90
N ILE A 141 -11.64 -6.28 8.51
CA ILE A 141 -11.84 -6.63 7.10
C ILE A 141 -12.84 -5.66 6.43
N ARG A 142 -13.99 -5.36 7.07
CA ARG A 142 -14.99 -4.40 6.54
C ARG A 142 -14.54 -2.95 6.50
N LYS A 143 -13.59 -2.51 7.34
CA LYS A 143 -13.00 -1.17 7.25
C LYS A 143 -11.87 -1.09 6.23
N ALA A 144 -11.17 -2.19 5.96
CA ALA A 144 -10.09 -2.22 4.97
C ALA A 144 -10.57 -2.41 3.52
N ILE A 145 -11.79 -2.94 3.30
CA ILE A 145 -12.33 -3.22 1.95
C ILE A 145 -12.94 -1.99 1.21
N PRO A 146 -13.65 -1.05 1.85
CA PRO A 146 -14.31 0.06 1.14
C PRO A 146 -13.32 1.02 0.47
N ASP A 147 -12.13 1.21 1.05
CA ASP A 147 -11.07 2.06 0.50
C ASP A 147 -10.24 1.38 -0.60
N LEU A 148 -10.52 0.10 -0.88
CA LEU A 148 -9.85 -0.72 -1.90
C LEU A 148 -10.77 -1.09 -3.06
N HIS A 149 -12.03 -0.66 -3.06
CA HIS A 149 -12.82 -0.70 -4.29
C HIS A 149 -12.20 0.32 -5.25
N PRO A 150 -11.57 -0.10 -6.37
CA PRO A 150 -11.15 0.86 -7.37
C PRO A 150 -12.40 1.60 -7.81
N LYS A 151 -12.37 2.93 -7.73
CA LYS A 151 -13.37 3.74 -8.43
C LYS A 151 -13.34 3.29 -9.89
N PRO A 152 -14.50 3.18 -10.58
CA PRO A 152 -14.51 2.81 -12.00
C PRO A 152 -13.51 3.68 -12.75
N VAL A 153 -12.75 3.05 -13.65
CA VAL A 153 -11.60 3.63 -14.36
C VAL A 153 -12.00 4.94 -15.09
N GLU A 154 -13.28 5.11 -15.42
CA GLU A 154 -13.88 6.35 -15.95
C GLU A 154 -13.64 7.60 -15.09
N ASN A 155 -13.49 7.46 -13.76
CA ASN A 155 -13.23 8.61 -12.88
C ASN A 155 -11.74 9.01 -12.77
N TYR A 156 -10.85 8.35 -13.51
CA TYR A 156 -9.43 8.68 -13.51
C TYR A 156 -9.00 9.44 -14.77
N PHE A 157 -9.88 9.64 -15.76
CA PHE A 157 -9.59 10.29 -17.04
C PHE A 157 -10.28 11.66 -17.23
N SER A 158 -10.97 12.17 -16.21
CA SER A 158 -11.49 13.55 -16.15
C SER A 158 -10.58 14.47 -15.35
#